data_AF-X8DP26-F1
#
_entry.id   AF-X8DP26-F1
#
_cell.length_a   1.000
_cell.length_b   1.000
_cell.length_c   1.000
_cell.angle_alpha   90.00
_cell.angle_beta   90.00
_cell.angle_gamma   90.00
#
_symmetry.space_group_name_H-M   'P 1'
#
loop_
_entity.id
_entity.type
_entity.pdbx_description
1 polymer ?
#
loop_
_entity_poly.entity_id
_entity_poly.type
_entity_poly.pdbx_seq_one_letter_code
_entity_poly.pdbx_strand_id
1 'polypeptide(L)'
;MLTVPHLDREFDYLVSAEQSDDAQPGVRVRVRFHGRLVDAVLLERRSESDHSGKLGWLDRVVSPTRVLTPDVRRLVDAVAARYAGTRADVLRLALPPRHARVEKENRVPGADGLPPATPDRSGWSRYQRGERFLDALTHGRAARAVWQALPGEAWCLRLAEAARATASTGKGVLAIVPDQRDIDALSAECVKNVGVQRVVALSAELGRPNDIGGGWRCYAAKRLW
;
A
#
# COMPACT_ATOMS: atom_id res chain seq x y z
N MET A 1 2.36 9.51 -16.45
CA MET A 1 3.61 8.73 -16.50
C MET A 1 3.87 8.31 -17.94
N LEU A 2 5.12 8.35 -18.38
CA LEU A 2 5.54 7.99 -19.74
C LEU A 2 5.59 6.46 -19.86
N THR A 3 5.17 5.90 -20.99
CA THR A 3 4.96 4.44 -21.17
C THR A 3 5.83 3.84 -22.27
N VAL A 4 6.92 4.51 -22.67
CA VAL A 4 7.77 4.03 -23.77
C VAL A 4 9.07 3.42 -23.22
N PRO A 5 9.44 2.18 -23.57
CA PRO A 5 10.56 1.45 -22.92
C PRO A 5 11.92 2.14 -22.96
N HIS A 6 12.21 2.89 -24.03
CA HIS A 6 13.46 3.65 -24.14
C HIS A 6 13.54 4.86 -23.19
N LEU A 7 12.47 5.13 -22.44
CA LEU A 7 12.37 6.17 -21.42
C LEU A 7 12.29 5.59 -20.00
N ASP A 8 12.57 4.29 -19.79
CA ASP A 8 12.70 3.71 -18.45
C ASP A 8 14.03 4.10 -17.80
N ARG A 9 14.22 5.42 -17.66
CA ARG A 9 15.38 6.05 -17.04
C ARG A 9 14.93 7.21 -16.16
N GLU A 10 15.82 7.62 -15.29
CA GLU A 10 15.61 8.76 -14.41
C GLU A 10 15.89 10.07 -15.19
N PHE A 11 15.21 11.15 -14.79
CA PHE A 11 15.35 12.47 -15.42
C PHE A 11 15.53 13.52 -14.35
N ASP A 12 16.55 14.35 -14.53
CA ASP A 12 16.93 15.37 -13.56
C ASP A 12 16.19 16.68 -13.83
N TYR A 13 15.74 17.31 -12.76
CA TYR A 13 15.05 18.60 -12.77
C TYR A 13 15.56 19.47 -11.62
N LEU A 14 15.61 20.78 -11.87
CA LEU A 14 15.90 21.78 -10.85
C LEU A 14 14.69 22.01 -9.95
N VAL A 15 14.93 22.19 -8.66
CA VAL A 15 13.90 22.51 -7.66
C VAL A 15 14.08 23.95 -7.21
N SER A 16 13.03 24.77 -7.27
CA SER A 16 13.08 26.14 -6.76
C SER A 16 13.17 26.16 -5.23
N ALA A 17 13.75 27.22 -4.66
CA ALA A 17 13.85 27.38 -3.21
C ALA A 17 12.48 27.30 -2.53
N GLU A 18 11.46 27.93 -3.14
CA GLU A 18 10.07 27.95 -2.66
C GLU A 18 9.45 26.55 -2.52
N GLN A 19 9.86 25.59 -3.35
CA GLN A 19 9.33 24.23 -3.34
C GLN A 19 10.24 23.25 -2.60
N SER A 20 11.42 23.69 -2.15
CA SER A 20 12.48 22.80 -1.70
C SER A 20 12.05 21.95 -0.50
N ASP A 21 11.31 22.54 0.42
CA ASP A 21 10.85 21.88 1.65
C ASP A 21 9.85 20.76 1.33
N ASP A 22 8.91 21.01 0.42
CA ASP A 22 7.89 20.03 0.01
C ASP A 22 8.41 18.98 -0.99
N ALA A 23 9.44 19.33 -1.78
CA ALA A 23 10.02 18.48 -2.82
C ALA A 23 10.94 17.41 -2.21
N GLN A 24 10.35 16.48 -1.46
CA GLN A 24 11.04 15.37 -0.80
C GLN A 24 10.95 14.06 -1.59
N PRO A 25 11.90 13.12 -1.41
CA PRO A 25 11.79 11.79 -2.02
C PRO A 25 10.47 11.10 -1.72
N GLY A 26 9.84 10.60 -2.77
CA GLY A 26 8.56 9.89 -2.74
C GLY A 26 7.33 10.74 -2.99
N VAL A 27 7.46 12.07 -3.12
CA VAL A 27 6.30 12.97 -3.37
C VAL A 27 5.92 13.01 -4.84
N ARG A 28 4.64 13.32 -5.10
CA ARG A 28 4.13 13.53 -6.47
C ARG A 28 4.50 14.91 -6.95
N VAL A 29 4.97 14.97 -8.19
CA VAL A 29 5.36 16.22 -8.84
C VAL A 29 4.78 16.31 -10.25
N ARG A 30 4.69 17.54 -10.75
CA ARG A 30 4.38 17.84 -12.16
C ARG A 30 5.67 18.35 -12.80
N VAL A 31 5.98 17.86 -13.99
CA VAL A 31 7.13 18.32 -14.78
C VAL A 31 6.73 18.57 -16.22
N ARG A 32 7.46 19.47 -16.90
CA ARG A 32 7.39 19.58 -18.36
C ARG A 32 8.34 18.56 -18.99
N PHE A 33 7.79 17.69 -19.82
CA PHE A 33 8.53 16.69 -20.60
C PHE A 33 8.14 16.83 -22.07
N HIS A 34 9.10 17.18 -22.93
CA HIS A 34 8.87 17.53 -24.34
C HIS A 34 7.67 18.47 -24.56
N GLY A 35 7.63 19.56 -23.80
CA GLY A 35 6.59 20.60 -23.90
C GLY A 35 5.23 20.23 -23.28
N ARG A 36 5.05 19.00 -22.78
CA ARG A 36 3.79 18.56 -22.15
C ARG A 36 3.97 18.45 -20.64
N LEU A 37 2.93 18.81 -19.89
CA LEU A 37 2.90 18.59 -18.44
C LEU A 37 2.53 17.14 -18.13
N VAL A 38 3.40 16.45 -17.41
CA VAL A 38 3.21 15.05 -17.01
C VAL A 38 3.33 14.90 -15.50
N ASP A 39 2.59 13.94 -14.96
CA ASP A 39 2.74 13.52 -13.57
C ASP A 39 3.95 12.58 -13.41
N ALA A 40 4.74 12.83 -12.38
CA ALA A 40 5.94 12.10 -12.00
C ALA A 40 6.03 11.97 -10.47
N VAL A 41 7.04 11.22 -10.01
CA VAL A 41 7.35 11.05 -8.60
C VAL A 41 8.83 11.37 -8.40
N LEU A 42 9.14 12.12 -7.36
CA LEU A 42 10.51 12.49 -7.02
C LEU A 42 11.21 11.26 -6.40
N LEU A 43 12.28 10.78 -7.01
CA LEU A 43 12.99 9.59 -6.52
C LEU A 43 14.02 9.93 -5.44
N GLU A 44 14.79 11.00 -5.67
CA GLU A 44 15.84 11.45 -4.76
C GLU A 44 16.18 12.93 -4.97
N ARG A 45 16.90 13.51 -4.01
CA ARG A 45 17.45 14.87 -4.08
C ARG A 45 18.97 14.78 -4.14
N ARG A 46 19.58 15.46 -5.12
CA ARG A 46 21.03 15.61 -5.25
C ARG A 46 21.40 17.09 -5.36
N SER A 47 22.61 17.45 -4.96
CA SER A 47 23.19 18.79 -5.18
C SER A 47 23.79 18.96 -6.57
N GLU A 48 24.11 17.84 -7.23
CA GLU A 48 24.79 17.78 -8.53
C GLU A 48 24.05 16.82 -9.47
N SER A 49 24.23 17.01 -10.77
CA SER A 49 23.65 16.19 -11.83
C SER A 49 24.76 15.78 -12.81
N ASP A 50 24.75 14.51 -13.20
CA ASP A 50 25.64 13.97 -14.25
C ASP A 50 25.17 14.39 -15.65
N HIS A 51 24.01 15.05 -15.77
CA HIS A 51 23.48 15.52 -17.04
C HIS A 51 24.23 16.76 -17.52
N SER A 52 24.91 16.64 -18.65
CA SER A 52 25.69 17.73 -19.26
C SER A 52 24.85 18.79 -19.98
N GLY A 53 23.54 18.58 -20.13
CA GLY A 53 22.63 19.49 -20.82
C GLY A 53 21.91 20.47 -19.89
N LYS A 54 21.03 21.30 -20.46
CA LYS A 54 20.21 22.23 -19.69
C LYS A 54 19.10 21.49 -18.95
N LEU A 55 19.12 21.58 -17.63
CA LEU A 55 18.06 21.04 -16.78
C LEU A 55 16.78 21.88 -16.86
N GLY A 56 15.65 21.19 -16.89
CA GLY A 56 14.34 21.81 -16.75
C GLY A 56 14.02 22.09 -15.27
N TRP A 57 13.13 23.05 -15.02
CA TRP A 57 12.61 23.28 -13.67
C TRP A 57 11.41 22.37 -13.38
N LEU A 58 11.31 21.93 -12.13
CA LEU A 58 10.11 21.35 -11.57
C LEU A 58 8.95 22.33 -11.73
N ASP A 59 7.83 21.89 -12.31
CA ASP A 59 6.67 22.76 -12.51
C ASP A 59 5.95 23.01 -11.19
N ARG A 60 5.63 21.93 -10.46
CA ARG A 60 5.13 22.02 -9.08
C ARG A 60 5.24 20.71 -8.30
N VAL A 61 5.35 20.79 -6.98
CA VAL A 61 5.00 19.69 -6.07
C VAL A 61 3.48 19.60 -5.96
N VAL A 62 2.92 18.41 -6.19
CA VAL A 62 1.46 18.20 -6.20
C VAL A 62 0.91 18.06 -4.77
N SER A 63 1.68 17.41 -3.91
CA SER A 63 1.37 17.16 -2.50
C SER A 63 2.66 16.76 -1.76
N PRO A 64 2.90 17.22 -0.51
CA PRO A 64 4.06 16.80 0.27
C PRO A 64 3.95 15.35 0.79
N THR A 65 2.82 14.68 0.58
CA THR A 65 2.64 13.28 0.95
C THR A 65 3.57 12.36 0.17
N ARG A 66 4.41 11.62 0.89
CA ARG A 66 5.31 10.61 0.33
C ARG A 66 4.54 9.35 -0.03
N VAL A 67 4.18 9.21 -1.31
CA VAL A 67 3.43 8.06 -1.82
C VAL A 67 4.31 6.90 -2.25
N LEU A 68 5.55 7.18 -2.66
CA LEU A 68 6.55 6.18 -3.01
C LEU A 68 7.53 6.04 -1.87
N THR A 69 7.31 5.05 -1.01
CA THR A 69 8.24 4.70 0.06
C THR A 69 9.43 3.90 -0.48
N PRO A 70 10.55 3.80 0.25
CA PRO A 70 11.67 2.95 -0.15
C PRO A 70 11.28 1.49 -0.39
N ASP A 71 10.33 0.96 0.40
CA ASP A 71 9.86 -0.41 0.26
C ASP A 71 9.05 -0.60 -1.02
N VAL A 72 8.17 0.36 -1.35
CA VAL A 72 7.42 0.35 -2.61
C VAL A 72 8.38 0.49 -3.80
N ARG A 73 9.41 1.35 -3.71
CA ARG A 73 10.44 1.47 -4.76
C ARG A 73 11.15 0.13 -5.01
N ARG A 74 11.63 -0.52 -3.94
CA ARG A 74 12.28 -1.84 -4.07
C ARG A 74 11.36 -2.89 -4.68
N LEU A 75 10.08 -2.88 -4.31
CA LEU A 75 9.09 -3.79 -4.88
C LEU A 75 8.86 -3.51 -6.38
N VAL A 76 8.72 -2.24 -6.75
CA VAL A 76 8.57 -1.80 -8.14
C VAL A 76 9.76 -2.28 -8.98
N ASP A 77 10.98 -2.06 -8.49
CA ASP A 77 12.21 -2.49 -9.19
C ASP A 77 12.23 -4.01 -9.35
N ALA A 78 11.89 -4.77 -8.31
CA ALA A 78 11.85 -6.23 -8.37
C ALA A 78 10.79 -6.75 -9.36
N VAL A 79 9.60 -6.14 -9.40
CA VAL A 79 8.53 -6.51 -10.33
C VAL A 79 8.93 -6.19 -11.77
N ALA A 80 9.43 -4.97 -12.03
CA ALA A 80 9.87 -4.57 -13.36
C ALA A 80 10.97 -5.51 -13.88
N ALA A 81 11.97 -5.82 -13.06
CA ALA A 81 13.04 -6.76 -13.41
C ALA A 81 12.51 -8.18 -13.65
N ARG A 82 11.59 -8.68 -12.81
CA ARG A 82 11.07 -10.05 -12.89
C ARG A 82 10.20 -10.31 -14.11
N TYR A 83 9.49 -9.29 -14.58
CA TYR A 83 8.53 -9.38 -15.68
C TYR A 83 9.00 -8.65 -16.95
N ALA A 84 10.25 -8.18 -16.99
CA ALA A 84 10.81 -7.38 -18.10
C ALA A 84 9.90 -6.18 -18.48
N GLY A 85 9.27 -5.57 -17.48
CA GLY A 85 8.42 -4.38 -17.64
C GLY A 85 9.17 -3.08 -17.34
N THR A 86 8.52 -1.94 -17.55
CA THR A 86 9.08 -0.62 -17.18
C THR A 86 8.69 -0.23 -15.75
N ARG A 87 9.54 0.53 -15.05
CA ARG A 87 9.21 1.06 -13.72
C ARG A 87 8.02 1.99 -13.78
N ALA A 88 7.91 2.78 -14.84
CA ALA A 88 6.78 3.68 -15.04
C ALA A 88 5.44 2.93 -15.12
N ASP A 89 5.40 1.77 -15.79
CA ASP A 89 4.21 0.92 -15.87
C ASP A 89 3.83 0.28 -14.55
N VAL A 90 4.82 -0.14 -13.76
CA VAL A 90 4.56 -0.70 -12.43
C VAL A 90 4.12 0.41 -11.46
N LEU A 91 4.76 1.58 -11.49
CA LEU A 91 4.43 2.71 -10.62
C LEU A 91 3.01 3.24 -10.85
N ARG A 92 2.53 3.32 -12.09
CA ARG A 92 1.15 3.75 -12.38
C ARG A 92 0.09 2.79 -11.84
N LEU A 93 0.45 1.52 -11.63
CA LEU A 93 -0.43 0.51 -11.02
C LEU A 93 -0.31 0.51 -9.49
N ALA A 94 0.92 0.65 -8.98
CA ALA A 94 1.20 0.62 -7.54
C ALA A 94 0.73 1.88 -6.80
N LEU A 95 0.73 3.04 -7.48
CA LEU A 95 0.37 4.31 -6.87
C LEU A 95 -1.07 4.71 -7.21
N PRO A 96 -2.00 4.68 -6.24
CA PRO A 96 -3.42 4.99 -6.49
C PRO A 96 -3.61 6.46 -6.88
N PRO A 97 -4.62 6.82 -7.70
CA PRO A 97 -4.90 8.21 -8.05
C PRO A 97 -4.98 9.14 -6.84
N ARG A 98 -4.60 10.41 -7.02
CA ARG A 98 -4.64 11.41 -5.95
C ARG A 98 -6.08 11.72 -5.53
N HIS A 99 -6.32 11.76 -4.21
CA HIS A 99 -7.55 12.27 -3.61
C HIS A 99 -7.25 13.41 -2.63
N ALA A 100 -7.22 14.64 -3.16
CA ALA A 100 -6.79 15.83 -2.42
C ALA A 100 -7.58 16.13 -1.13
N ARG A 101 -8.85 15.68 -1.05
CA ARG A 101 -9.67 15.83 0.16
C ARG A 101 -9.16 14.95 1.31
N VAL A 102 -8.80 13.70 1.03
CA VAL A 102 -8.29 12.74 2.03
C VAL A 102 -6.90 13.15 2.50
N GLU A 103 -6.07 13.70 1.61
CA GLU A 103 -4.75 14.20 1.99
C GLU A 103 -4.80 15.37 3.00
N LYS A 104 -5.90 16.13 3.05
CA LYS A 104 -6.10 17.21 4.05
C LYS A 104 -6.57 16.67 5.40
N GLU A 105 -7.14 15.46 5.43
CA GLU A 105 -7.50 14.79 6.67
C GLU A 105 -6.21 14.25 7.28
N ASN A 106 -5.50 15.09 8.05
CA ASN A 106 -4.28 14.74 8.79
C ASN A 106 -4.57 13.64 9.83
N ARG A 107 -4.59 12.39 9.40
CA ARG A 107 -4.76 11.23 10.29
C ARG A 107 -3.42 10.94 10.97
N VAL A 108 -3.43 10.90 12.31
CA VAL A 108 -2.31 10.38 13.09
C VAL A 108 -2.30 8.85 12.97
N PRO A 109 -1.24 8.22 12.41
CA PRO A 109 -1.12 6.77 12.39
C PRO A 109 -1.15 6.22 13.83
N GLY A 110 -1.98 5.21 14.09
CA GLY A 110 -2.12 4.63 15.43
C GLY A 110 -3.14 5.28 16.35
N ALA A 111 -3.93 6.26 15.88
CA ALA A 111 -5.06 6.82 16.63
C ALA A 111 -6.20 5.79 16.87
N ASP A 112 -6.12 4.62 16.26
CA ASP A 112 -7.10 3.55 16.41
C ASP A 112 -6.81 2.83 17.73
N GLY A 113 -7.22 3.40 18.87
CA GLY A 113 -7.41 2.77 20.18
C GLY A 113 -6.36 1.78 20.73
N LEU A 114 -6.72 1.09 21.83
CA LEU A 114 -5.88 0.01 22.40
C LEU A 114 -5.81 -1.19 21.44
N PRO A 115 -4.64 -1.82 21.25
CA PRO A 115 -4.49 -3.02 20.44
C PRO A 115 -5.53 -4.09 20.81
N PRO A 116 -6.04 -4.87 19.84
CA PRO A 116 -6.96 -5.95 20.16
C PRO A 116 -6.26 -6.97 21.06
N ALA A 117 -7.01 -7.54 22.02
CA ALA A 117 -6.49 -8.60 22.87
C ALA A 117 -6.03 -9.80 22.03
N THR A 118 -5.08 -10.58 22.54
CA THR A 118 -4.59 -11.80 21.87
C THR A 118 -5.75 -12.77 21.60
N PRO A 119 -5.78 -13.43 20.43
CA PRO A 119 -6.81 -14.42 20.10
C PRO A 119 -6.63 -15.71 20.92
N ASP A 120 -7.71 -16.48 21.03
CA ASP A 120 -7.63 -17.88 21.44
C ASP A 120 -6.86 -18.70 20.38
N ARG A 121 -6.02 -19.64 20.84
CA ARG A 121 -5.18 -20.49 20.00
C ARG A 121 -5.77 -21.88 19.79
N SER A 122 -6.81 -22.25 20.54
CA SER A 122 -7.39 -23.59 20.55
C SER A 122 -7.79 -24.09 19.15
N GLY A 123 -8.29 -23.20 18.30
CA GLY A 123 -8.66 -23.52 16.91
C GLY A 123 -7.48 -23.90 16.00
N TRP A 124 -6.24 -23.63 16.43
CA TRP A 124 -5.02 -23.98 15.73
C TRP A 124 -4.34 -25.25 16.27
N SER A 125 -4.80 -25.80 17.40
CA SER A 125 -4.26 -27.02 18.03
C SER A 125 -4.31 -28.25 17.11
N ARG A 126 -5.29 -28.29 16.20
CA ARG A 126 -5.47 -29.36 15.20
C ARG A 126 -4.44 -29.36 14.07
N TYR A 127 -3.68 -28.27 13.93
CA TYR A 127 -2.63 -28.16 12.92
C TYR A 127 -1.27 -28.36 13.56
N GLN A 128 -0.43 -29.17 12.93
CA GLN A 128 0.96 -29.33 13.36
C GLN A 128 1.64 -27.95 13.39
N ARG A 129 2.14 -27.54 14.56
CA ARG A 129 2.76 -26.21 14.81
C ARG A 129 1.81 -25.01 14.66
N GLY A 130 0.49 -25.20 14.58
CA GLY A 130 -0.49 -24.11 14.44
C GLY A 130 -0.42 -23.12 15.60
N GLU A 131 -0.44 -23.61 16.84
CA GLU A 131 -0.30 -22.74 18.02
C GLU A 131 1.05 -22.00 18.03
N ARG A 132 2.15 -22.69 17.68
CA ARG A 132 3.47 -22.07 17.59
C ARG A 132 3.55 -20.96 16.53
N PHE A 133 2.77 -21.08 15.46
CA PHE A 133 2.66 -20.02 14.45
C PHE A 133 1.96 -18.78 15.03
N LEU A 134 0.84 -18.96 15.73
CA LEU A 134 0.16 -17.85 16.43
C LEU A 134 1.03 -17.23 17.53
N ASP A 135 1.80 -18.05 18.25
CA ASP A 135 2.77 -17.58 19.23
C ASP A 135 3.82 -16.68 18.58
N ALA A 136 4.35 -17.06 17.42
CA ALA A 136 5.30 -16.23 16.71
C ALA A 136 4.68 -14.87 16.32
N LEU A 137 3.44 -14.86 15.84
CA LEU A 137 2.73 -13.62 15.48
C LEU A 137 2.47 -12.72 16.70
N THR A 138 2.01 -13.29 17.81
CA THR A 138 1.75 -12.53 19.06
C THR A 138 3.02 -11.98 19.71
N HIS A 139 4.20 -12.55 19.43
CA HIS A 139 5.49 -12.02 19.84
C HIS A 139 6.15 -11.14 18.75
N GLY A 140 5.43 -10.82 17.67
CA GLY A 140 5.92 -9.99 16.58
C GLY A 140 7.10 -10.58 15.81
N ARG A 141 7.35 -11.89 15.93
CA ARG A 141 8.46 -12.58 15.25
C ARG A 141 8.12 -12.80 13.78
N ALA A 142 9.15 -12.79 12.94
CA ALA A 142 8.99 -13.18 11.54
C ALA A 142 8.62 -14.66 11.45
N ALA A 143 7.47 -14.96 10.84
CA ALA A 143 6.97 -16.31 10.64
C ALA A 143 6.49 -16.48 9.20
N ARG A 144 6.84 -17.60 8.59
CA ARG A 144 6.33 -18.03 7.29
C ARG A 144 5.70 -19.40 7.44
N ALA A 145 4.50 -19.55 6.93
CA ALA A 145 3.77 -20.81 6.96
C ALA A 145 3.11 -21.06 5.61
N VAL A 146 2.96 -22.35 5.29
CA VAL A 146 2.02 -22.84 4.28
C VAL A 146 0.95 -23.59 5.06
N TRP A 147 -0.30 -23.22 4.84
CA TRP A 147 -1.41 -23.78 5.58
C TRP A 147 -2.37 -24.47 4.62
N GLN A 148 -2.68 -25.74 4.92
CA GLN A 148 -3.71 -26.50 4.24
C GLN A 148 -4.89 -26.64 5.21
N ALA A 149 -5.99 -25.97 4.90
CA ALA A 149 -7.19 -26.04 5.73
C ALA A 149 -7.78 -27.46 5.68
N LEU A 150 -8.09 -28.03 6.84
CA LEU A 150 -8.78 -29.32 6.92
C LEU A 150 -10.24 -29.18 6.42
N PRO A 151 -10.88 -30.26 5.94
CA PRO A 151 -12.30 -30.24 5.57
C PRO A 151 -13.18 -29.63 6.67
N GLY A 152 -14.11 -28.76 6.27
CA GLY A 152 -15.01 -28.06 7.21
C GLY A 152 -14.34 -26.97 8.05
N GLU A 153 -13.11 -26.56 7.76
CA GLU A 153 -12.48 -25.43 8.45
C GLU A 153 -13.24 -24.12 8.21
N ALA A 154 -13.42 -23.35 9.28
CA ALA A 154 -13.82 -21.96 9.22
C ALA A 154 -12.62 -21.10 8.83
N TRP A 155 -12.20 -21.18 7.56
CA TRP A 155 -10.90 -20.64 7.15
C TRP A 155 -10.79 -19.13 7.36
N CYS A 156 -11.88 -18.39 7.14
CA CYS A 156 -11.95 -16.95 7.40
C CYS A 156 -11.67 -16.62 8.87
N LEU A 157 -12.24 -17.41 9.80
CA LEU A 157 -12.03 -17.22 11.23
C LEU A 157 -10.57 -17.46 11.61
N ARG A 158 -9.94 -18.51 11.10
CA ARG A 158 -8.51 -18.78 11.36
C ARG A 158 -7.62 -17.64 10.86
N LEU A 159 -7.86 -17.14 9.64
CA LEU A 159 -7.13 -15.99 9.12
C LEU A 159 -7.39 -14.72 9.95
N ALA A 160 -8.62 -14.50 10.42
CA ALA A 160 -8.96 -13.38 11.30
C ALA A 160 -8.26 -13.48 12.66
N GLU A 161 -8.09 -14.68 13.22
CA GLU A 161 -7.30 -14.90 14.44
C GLU A 161 -5.81 -14.61 14.19
N ALA A 162 -5.23 -15.07 13.09
CA ALA A 162 -3.86 -14.73 12.72
C ALA A 162 -3.68 -13.21 12.52
N ALA A 163 -4.68 -12.56 11.93
CA ALA A 163 -4.69 -11.11 11.77
C ALA A 163 -4.76 -10.40 13.13
N ARG A 164 -5.63 -10.87 14.04
CA ARG A 164 -5.76 -10.36 15.41
C ARG A 164 -4.47 -10.56 16.22
N ALA A 165 -3.82 -11.73 16.11
CA ALA A 165 -2.53 -11.99 16.73
C ALA A 165 -1.48 -10.96 16.28
N THR A 166 -1.43 -10.68 14.98
CA THR A 166 -0.52 -9.67 14.42
C THR A 166 -0.88 -8.26 14.91
N ALA A 167 -2.16 -7.89 14.85
CA ALA A 167 -2.67 -6.59 15.28
C ALA A 167 -2.46 -6.31 16.78
N SER A 168 -2.46 -7.35 17.63
CA SER A 168 -2.16 -7.22 19.06
C SER A 168 -0.75 -6.67 19.35
N THR A 169 0.16 -6.77 18.37
CA THR A 169 1.52 -6.23 18.45
C THR A 169 1.65 -4.81 17.87
N GLY A 170 0.54 -4.18 17.48
CA GLY A 170 0.52 -2.88 16.79
C GLY A 170 0.91 -2.95 15.31
N LYS A 171 1.04 -4.15 14.73
CA LYS A 171 1.35 -4.35 13.31
C LYS A 171 0.10 -4.45 12.45
N GLY A 172 0.19 -4.00 11.20
CA GLY A 172 -0.87 -4.15 10.20
C GLY A 172 -0.86 -5.51 9.51
N VAL A 173 -1.98 -5.84 8.86
CA VAL A 173 -2.17 -7.09 8.10
C VAL A 173 -2.71 -6.76 6.71
N LEU A 174 -2.09 -7.34 5.68
CA LEU A 174 -2.61 -7.34 4.32
C LEU A 174 -3.06 -8.76 3.98
N ALA A 175 -4.36 -8.94 3.77
CA ALA A 175 -4.93 -10.20 3.29
C ALA A 175 -5.33 -10.04 1.82
N ILE A 176 -4.90 -10.99 0.98
CA ILE A 176 -5.25 -11.05 -0.44
C ILE A 176 -6.02 -12.35 -0.64
N VAL A 177 -7.21 -12.23 -1.23
CA VAL A 177 -8.11 -13.36 -1.47
C VAL A 177 -8.59 -13.33 -2.93
N PRO A 178 -9.04 -14.48 -3.48
CA PRO A 178 -9.35 -14.63 -4.90
C PRO A 178 -10.40 -13.66 -5.46
N ASP A 179 -11.50 -13.43 -4.74
CA ASP A 179 -12.66 -12.70 -5.26
C ASP A 179 -13.44 -11.91 -4.19
N GLN A 180 -14.51 -11.24 -4.63
CA GLN A 180 -15.39 -10.42 -3.77
C GLN A 180 -16.06 -11.24 -2.66
N ARG A 181 -16.48 -12.48 -2.95
CA ARG A 181 -17.16 -13.32 -1.96
C ARG A 181 -16.20 -13.66 -0.83
N ASP A 182 -14.95 -13.96 -1.15
CA ASP A 182 -13.92 -14.23 -0.17
C ASP A 182 -13.53 -12.96 0.61
N ILE A 183 -13.53 -11.79 -0.04
CA ILE A 183 -13.33 -10.48 0.63
C ILE A 183 -14.41 -10.28 1.68
N ASP A 184 -15.68 -10.44 1.32
CA ASP A 184 -16.80 -10.20 2.23
C ASP A 184 -16.80 -11.19 3.40
N ALA A 185 -16.55 -12.47 3.12
CA ALA A 185 -16.49 -13.51 4.13
C ALA A 185 -15.33 -13.29 5.13
N LEU A 186 -14.13 -12.97 4.63
CA LEU A 186 -12.98 -12.71 5.49
C LEU A 186 -13.12 -11.38 6.25
N SER A 187 -13.61 -10.33 5.58
CA SER A 187 -13.85 -9.03 6.20
C SER A 187 -14.83 -9.13 7.35
N ALA A 188 -15.93 -9.87 7.19
CA ALA A 188 -16.90 -10.09 8.25
C ALA A 188 -16.27 -10.75 9.50
N GLU A 189 -15.42 -11.76 9.33
CA GLU A 189 -14.71 -12.40 10.45
C GLU A 189 -13.65 -11.49 11.08
N CYS A 190 -12.92 -10.72 10.26
CA CYS A 190 -11.99 -9.70 10.76
C CYS A 190 -12.71 -8.63 11.59
N VAL A 191 -13.85 -8.12 11.14
CA VAL A 191 -14.64 -7.10 11.86
C VAL A 191 -15.07 -7.62 13.23
N LYS A 192 -15.53 -8.89 13.32
CA LYS A 192 -15.89 -9.52 14.60
C LYS A 192 -14.68 -9.64 15.55
N ASN A 193 -13.48 -9.87 15.01
CA ASN A 193 -12.29 -10.18 15.79
C ASN A 193 -11.47 -8.94 16.21
N VAL A 194 -11.36 -7.93 15.34
CA VAL A 194 -10.53 -6.74 15.60
C VAL A 194 -11.33 -5.43 15.64
N GLY A 195 -12.62 -5.47 15.28
CA GLY A 195 -13.51 -4.31 15.28
C GLY A 195 -13.55 -3.56 13.95
N VAL A 196 -14.73 -3.01 13.63
CA VAL A 196 -15.02 -2.36 12.35
C VAL A 196 -14.08 -1.20 12.00
N GLN A 197 -13.60 -0.47 13.00
CA GLN A 197 -12.73 0.71 12.79
C GLN A 197 -11.32 0.35 12.32
N ARG A 198 -10.94 -0.95 12.39
CA ARG A 198 -9.60 -1.45 12.04
C ARG A 198 -9.56 -2.27 10.75
N VAL A 199 -10.70 -2.49 10.12
CA VAL A 199 -10.81 -3.37 8.94
C VAL A 199 -11.24 -2.55 7.75
N VAL A 200 -10.49 -2.71 6.67
CA VAL A 200 -10.75 -2.04 5.40
C VAL A 200 -10.75 -3.10 4.31
N ALA A 201 -11.89 -3.30 3.67
CA ALA A 201 -12.04 -4.21 2.54
C ALA A 201 -11.88 -3.42 1.23
N LEU A 202 -10.93 -3.83 0.40
CA LEU A 202 -10.67 -3.21 -0.90
C LEU A 202 -11.10 -4.19 -2.00
N SER A 203 -12.02 -3.76 -2.86
CA SER A 203 -12.45 -4.56 -4.02
C SER A 203 -12.58 -3.72 -5.29
N ALA A 204 -12.61 -4.39 -6.45
CA ALA A 204 -12.72 -3.74 -7.74
C ALA A 204 -14.09 -3.12 -8.03
N GLU A 205 -15.15 -3.58 -7.35
CA GLU A 205 -16.54 -3.14 -7.57
C GLU A 205 -16.93 -1.88 -6.79
N LEU A 206 -16.07 -1.40 -5.89
CA LEU A 206 -16.23 -0.11 -5.23
C LEU A 206 -16.16 1.03 -6.27
N GLY A 207 -17.33 1.35 -6.85
CA GLY A 207 -17.57 2.54 -7.65
C GLY A 207 -17.42 3.83 -6.83
N ARG A 208 -17.60 5.00 -7.48
CA ARG A 208 -17.47 6.30 -6.82
C ARG A 208 -18.30 6.34 -5.53
N PRO A 209 -17.76 6.89 -4.43
CA PRO A 209 -18.39 6.74 -3.12
C PRO A 209 -19.70 7.51 -3.08
N ASN A 210 -20.82 6.79 -2.92
CA ASN A 210 -22.09 7.34 -2.47
C ASN A 210 -22.26 7.00 -0.99
N ASP A 211 -22.78 7.97 -0.25
CA ASP A 211 -22.89 8.03 1.21
C ASP A 211 -23.32 6.73 1.89
N ILE A 212 -22.50 6.28 2.83
CA ILE A 212 -22.95 5.65 4.07
C ILE A 212 -21.99 6.06 5.19
N GLY A 213 -22.54 6.68 6.22
CA GLY A 213 -21.80 7.23 7.35
C GLY A 213 -21.06 6.17 8.16
N GLY A 214 -19.84 6.50 8.58
CA GLY A 214 -18.95 5.62 9.32
C GLY A 214 -17.56 5.64 8.68
N GLY A 215 -16.54 5.98 9.47
CA GLY A 215 -15.17 6.21 9.02
C GLY A 215 -14.60 5.15 8.06
N TRP A 216 -13.76 5.65 7.16
CA TRP A 216 -12.90 4.97 6.18
C TRP A 216 -13.44 4.78 4.77
N ARG A 217 -12.65 5.27 3.81
CA ARG A 217 -12.94 5.43 2.38
C ARG A 217 -11.98 4.53 1.60
N CYS A 218 -12.49 3.41 1.10
CA CYS A 218 -11.75 2.46 0.26
C CYS A 218 -11.66 2.96 -1.19
N TYR A 219 -10.51 2.74 -1.86
CA TYR A 219 -10.33 3.05 -3.28
C TYR A 219 -9.82 1.84 -4.06
N ALA A 220 -10.55 1.51 -5.13
CA ALA A 220 -10.20 0.48 -6.11
C ALA A 220 -9.21 1.01 -7.16
N ALA A 221 -8.15 0.25 -7.44
CA ALA A 221 -7.29 0.48 -8.59
C ALA A 221 -7.96 -0.06 -9.86
N LYS A 222 -7.97 0.75 -10.92
CA LYS A 222 -8.64 0.49 -12.20
C LYS A 222 -8.10 -0.79 -12.86
N ARG A 223 -9.02 -1.69 -13.23
CA ARG A 223 -8.81 -2.86 -14.11
C ARG A 223 -8.19 -2.38 -15.44
N LEU A 224 -7.04 -2.95 -15.80
CA LEU A 224 -6.44 -2.82 -17.12
C LEU A 224 -6.37 -4.23 -17.70
N TRP A 225 -7.02 -4.41 -18.84
CA TRP A 225 -6.72 -5.49 -19.77
C TRP A 225 -5.44 -5.13 -20.53
#